data_AF-A0A432F716-F1
#
_entry.id   AF-A0A432F716-F1
#
_cell.length_a   1.000
_cell.length_b   1.000
_cell.length_c   1.000
_cell.angle_alpha   90.00
_cell.angle_beta   90.00
_cell.angle_gamma   90.00
#
_symmetry.space_group_name_H-M   'P 1'
#
loop_
_entity.id
_entity.type
_entity.pdbx_description
1 polymer ?
#
loop_
_entity_poly.entity_id
_entity_poly.type
_entity_poly.pdbx_seq_one_letter_code
_entity_poly.pdbx_strand_id
1 'polypeptide(L)'
;MFNQIKNILLLFFVISLTACSYSPDALKKLYAELPKELAGDIKESVDLTAKQSAMVDDYARQLAQWHRHNKLPEYSQLFAQLAQLTRQNKPSINALQQLLSKIDDMPHFYQARHLSYKMAAVGRSLNRHQISQLAKSQQRKYEEERLSISNHHLAMETKDDLTKLFSFIGVTLNAEQMQILTTEAKRLHDIRYAELEAEKKSNHQLIQLLKQPNNPQFVARFSQLWDMNKPKLSTADAQKRQQNQRTFALLIQKLIISFSVEQRNQLANKLFSISHTFSEMANE
;
A
#
# COMPACT_ATOMS: atom_id res chain seq x y z
N MET A 1 3.68 -9.78 7.27
CA MET A 1 4.03 -8.61 8.09
C MET A 1 4.52 -7.44 7.23
N PHE A 2 3.70 -7.02 6.28
CA PHE A 2 3.55 -5.67 5.69
C PHE A 2 2.88 -5.94 4.34
N ASN A 3 1.61 -6.31 4.47
CA ASN A 3 0.76 -6.70 3.38
C ASN A 3 0.75 -5.56 2.33
N GLN A 4 1.29 -5.82 1.14
CA GLN A 4 1.56 -4.77 0.15
C GLN A 4 0.32 -4.21 -0.54
N ILE A 5 -0.80 -4.90 -0.40
CA ILE A 5 -2.11 -4.36 -0.77
C ILE A 5 -2.48 -3.22 0.19
N LYS A 6 -2.06 -3.33 1.46
CA LYS A 6 -2.19 -2.33 2.50
C LYS A 6 -1.30 -1.11 2.28
N ASN A 7 -0.33 -1.05 1.36
CA ASN A 7 0.59 0.11 1.25
C ASN A 7 0.15 1.16 0.21
N ILE A 8 -0.53 0.74 -0.86
CA ILE A 8 -1.18 1.66 -1.80
C ILE A 8 -2.61 1.94 -1.33
N LEU A 9 -3.28 0.93 -0.75
CA LEU A 9 -4.50 1.20 0.00
C LEU A 9 -4.19 1.96 1.29
N LEU A 10 -3.14 1.81 2.10
CA LEU A 10 -2.92 2.76 3.23
C LEU A 10 -2.83 4.18 2.70
N LEU A 11 -2.07 4.45 1.64
CA LEU A 11 -1.95 5.81 1.15
C LEU A 11 -3.26 6.36 0.56
N PHE A 12 -4.25 5.52 0.20
CA PHE A 12 -5.59 5.91 -0.27
C PHE A 12 -6.73 5.73 0.77
N PHE A 13 -6.54 4.83 1.73
CA PHE A 13 -7.42 4.36 2.82
C PHE A 13 -7.23 5.26 4.04
N VAL A 14 -5.99 5.73 4.28
CA VAL A 14 -5.70 6.84 5.19
C VAL A 14 -6.38 8.10 4.69
N ILE A 15 -6.43 8.34 3.37
CA ILE A 15 -7.25 9.44 2.83
C ILE A 15 -8.74 9.11 3.04
N SER A 16 -9.23 7.90 2.70
CA SER A 16 -10.67 7.55 2.86
C SER A 16 -11.20 7.44 4.29
N LEU A 17 -10.34 7.37 5.32
CA LEU A 17 -10.73 7.37 6.74
C LEU A 17 -11.11 8.75 7.28
N THR A 18 -10.94 9.84 6.53
CA THR A 18 -11.50 11.15 6.90
C THR A 18 -12.95 11.19 6.45
N ALA A 19 -13.86 10.95 7.39
CA ALA A 19 -15.29 10.70 7.20
C ALA A 19 -16.11 11.77 6.43
N CYS A 20 -15.50 12.85 5.93
CA CYS A 20 -16.13 13.86 5.07
C CYS A 20 -15.07 14.51 4.15
N SER A 21 -14.62 13.80 3.11
CA SER A 21 -13.70 14.30 2.05
C SER A 21 -12.24 14.59 2.47
N TYR A 22 -11.34 14.65 1.48
CA TYR A 22 -9.94 15.06 1.71
C TYR A 22 -9.82 16.53 2.13
N SER A 23 -9.00 16.77 3.15
CA SER A 23 -8.41 18.07 3.48
C SER A 23 -6.88 17.96 3.61
N PRO A 24 -6.12 19.00 3.23
CA PRO A 24 -4.67 19.03 3.40
C PRO A 24 -4.23 18.75 4.85
N ASP A 25 -4.87 19.39 5.83
CA ASP A 25 -4.51 19.26 7.25
C ASP A 25 -4.71 17.85 7.79
N ALA A 26 -5.78 17.17 7.36
CA ALA A 26 -6.01 15.80 7.78
C ALA A 26 -4.94 14.87 7.21
N LEU A 27 -4.56 15.05 5.94
CA LEU A 27 -3.46 14.30 5.33
C LEU A 27 -2.12 14.55 6.06
N LYS A 28 -1.81 15.80 6.40
CA LYS A 28 -0.62 16.16 7.19
C LYS A 28 -0.61 15.49 8.56
N LYS A 29 -1.73 15.56 9.29
CA LYS A 29 -1.89 14.93 10.60
C LYS A 29 -1.70 13.41 10.54
N LEU A 30 -2.31 12.75 9.56
CA LEU A 30 -2.17 11.31 9.38
C LEU A 30 -0.72 10.92 9.10
N TYR A 31 -0.02 11.71 8.31
CA TYR A 31 1.39 11.49 8.03
C TYR A 31 2.30 11.73 9.23
N ALA A 32 1.93 12.64 10.13
CA ALA A 32 2.63 12.86 11.40
C ALA A 32 2.49 11.68 12.37
N GLU A 33 1.37 10.96 12.34
CA GLU A 33 1.13 9.76 13.16
C GLU A 33 1.75 8.48 12.55
N LEU A 34 2.16 8.51 11.28
CA LEU A 34 2.72 7.34 10.57
C LEU A 34 3.83 6.59 11.35
N PRO A 35 4.82 7.24 11.99
CA PRO A 35 5.81 6.54 12.80
C PRO A 35 5.21 5.73 13.95
N LYS A 36 4.18 6.27 14.60
CA LYS A 36 3.51 5.62 15.73
C LYS A 36 2.74 4.39 15.27
N GLU A 37 2.01 4.50 14.17
CA GLU A 37 1.28 3.37 13.57
C GLU A 37 2.24 2.25 13.14
N LEU A 38 3.34 2.59 12.45
CA LEU A 38 4.36 1.62 12.02
C LEU A 38 5.02 0.91 13.21
N ALA A 39 5.32 1.63 14.29
CA ALA A 39 5.88 1.04 15.50
C ALA A 39 4.84 0.19 16.25
N GLY A 40 3.59 0.66 16.32
CA GLY A 40 2.46 0.00 16.95
C GLY A 40 2.22 -1.39 16.37
N ASP A 41 2.16 -1.50 15.04
CA ASP A 41 1.96 -2.77 14.33
C ASP A 41 2.97 -3.87 14.75
N ILE A 42 4.23 -3.48 14.97
CA ILE A 42 5.30 -4.40 15.42
C ILE A 42 5.13 -4.71 16.92
N LYS A 43 4.90 -3.68 17.75
CA LYS A 43 4.78 -3.80 19.21
C LYS A 43 3.55 -4.58 19.65
N GLU A 44 2.45 -4.51 18.92
CA GLU A 44 1.26 -5.34 19.16
C GLU A 44 1.47 -6.82 18.81
N SER A 45 2.48 -7.11 17.98
CA SER A 45 2.76 -8.47 17.52
C SER A 45 3.70 -9.25 18.44
N VAL A 46 4.41 -8.57 19.36
CA VAL A 46 5.42 -9.18 20.22
C VAL A 46 5.71 -8.31 21.46
N ASP A 47 5.85 -8.92 22.63
CA ASP A 47 6.17 -8.20 23.87
C ASP A 47 7.65 -7.80 23.88
N LEU A 48 7.94 -6.58 23.44
CA LEU A 48 9.30 -6.05 23.37
C LEU A 48 9.76 -5.52 24.74
N THR A 49 11.05 -5.72 25.03
CA THR A 49 11.71 -4.99 26.13
C THR A 49 11.73 -3.49 25.84
N ALA A 50 11.92 -2.66 26.87
CA ALA A 50 12.03 -1.20 26.70
C ALA A 50 13.09 -0.80 25.66
N LYS A 51 14.25 -1.48 25.66
CA LYS A 51 15.33 -1.25 24.69
C LYS A 51 14.92 -1.60 23.26
N GLN A 52 14.28 -2.76 23.06
CA GLN A 52 13.79 -3.18 21.74
C GLN A 52 12.67 -2.24 21.24
N SER A 53 11.75 -1.85 22.11
CA SER A 53 10.67 -0.92 21.83
C SER A 53 11.20 0.43 21.35
N ALA A 54 12.21 0.98 22.03
CA ALA A 54 12.88 2.22 21.63
C ALA A 54 13.58 2.11 20.26
N MET A 55 14.18 0.96 19.95
CA MET A 55 14.79 0.71 18.63
C MET A 55 13.74 0.64 17.51
N VAL A 56 12.57 0.05 17.78
CA VAL A 56 11.44 0.02 16.84
C VAL A 56 10.89 1.42 16.60
N ASP A 57 10.75 2.24 17.64
CA ASP A 57 10.34 3.65 17.49
C ASP A 57 11.33 4.45 16.66
N ASP A 58 12.63 4.28 16.93
CA ASP A 58 13.68 4.95 16.18
C ASP A 58 13.67 4.57 14.70
N TYR A 59 13.51 3.27 14.42
CA TYR A 59 13.35 2.77 13.06
C TYR A 59 12.12 3.39 12.36
N ALA A 60 10.96 3.37 13.02
CA ALA A 60 9.73 3.87 12.42
C ALA A 60 9.79 5.37 12.12
N ARG A 61 10.39 6.17 13.02
CA ARG A 61 10.63 7.61 12.77
C ARG A 61 11.53 7.84 11.56
N GLN A 62 12.65 7.12 11.47
CA GLN A 62 13.58 7.26 10.35
C GLN A 62 12.97 6.79 9.03
N LEU A 63 12.19 5.71 9.05
CA LEU A 63 11.50 5.23 7.85
C LEU A 63 10.48 6.26 7.36
N ALA A 64 9.71 6.87 8.28
CA ALA A 64 8.75 7.92 7.93
C ALA A 64 9.45 9.17 7.39
N GLN A 65 10.56 9.61 8.00
CA GLN A 65 11.38 10.73 7.50
C GLN A 65 11.97 10.42 6.13
N TRP A 66 12.55 9.24 5.94
CA TRP A 66 13.06 8.80 4.65
C TRP A 66 11.95 8.79 3.59
N HIS A 67 10.78 8.24 3.91
CA HIS A 67 9.64 8.16 2.99
C HIS A 67 9.10 9.55 2.67
N ARG A 68 9.04 10.46 3.66
CA ARG A 68 8.70 11.88 3.45
C ARG A 68 9.63 12.52 2.42
N HIS A 69 10.94 12.42 2.62
CA HIS A 69 11.91 13.12 1.79
C HIS A 69 12.09 12.49 0.40
N ASN A 70 12.00 11.16 0.29
CA ASN A 70 12.33 10.44 -0.94
C ASN A 70 11.10 10.02 -1.75
N LYS A 71 9.94 9.78 -1.10
CA LYS A 71 8.75 9.23 -1.77
C LYS A 71 7.61 10.21 -1.95
N LEU A 72 7.40 11.15 -1.05
CA LEU A 72 6.38 12.17 -1.29
C LEU A 72 6.64 13.03 -2.53
N PRO A 73 7.88 13.41 -2.90
CA PRO A 73 8.12 14.09 -4.18
C PRO A 73 7.69 13.24 -5.39
N GLU A 74 8.01 11.95 -5.38
CA GLU A 74 7.59 11.01 -6.43
C GLU A 74 6.05 10.94 -6.51
N TYR A 75 5.37 10.84 -5.36
CA TYR A 75 3.92 10.77 -5.30
C TYR A 75 3.29 12.09 -5.77
N SER A 76 3.85 13.22 -5.35
CA SER A 76 3.44 14.55 -5.83
C SER A 76 3.45 14.62 -7.35
N GLN A 77 4.53 14.16 -7.99
CA GLN A 77 4.64 14.13 -9.45
C GLN A 77 3.61 13.20 -10.10
N LEU A 78 3.38 12.01 -9.54
CA LEU A 78 2.38 11.08 -10.07
C LEU A 78 0.96 11.64 -10.00
N PHE A 79 0.59 12.26 -8.88
CA PHE A 79 -0.73 12.88 -8.72
C PHE A 79 -0.92 14.08 -9.65
N ALA A 80 0.13 14.88 -9.88
CA ALA A 80 0.11 15.95 -10.88
C ALA A 80 -0.08 15.41 -12.30
N GLN A 81 0.62 14.32 -12.66
CA GLN A 81 0.45 13.65 -13.96
C GLN A 81 -0.96 13.06 -14.11
N LEU A 82 -1.51 12.44 -13.06
CA LEU A 82 -2.88 11.94 -13.07
C LEU A 82 -3.89 13.09 -13.28
N ALA A 83 -3.71 14.21 -12.57
CA ALA A 83 -4.56 15.39 -12.73
C ALA A 83 -4.56 15.90 -14.18
N GLN A 84 -3.39 15.94 -14.83
CA GLN A 84 -3.28 16.33 -16.23
C GLN A 84 -4.00 15.35 -17.16
N LEU A 85 -3.83 14.03 -16.95
CA LEU A 85 -4.53 13.01 -17.73
C LEU A 85 -6.04 13.07 -17.55
N THR A 86 -6.54 13.33 -16.33
CA THR A 86 -7.97 13.47 -16.06
C THR A 86 -8.59 14.66 -16.80
N ARG A 87 -7.85 15.74 -17.03
CA ARG A 87 -8.35 16.89 -17.81
C ARG A 87 -8.48 16.56 -19.30
N GLN A 88 -7.82 15.51 -19.79
CA GLN A 88 -7.97 15.08 -21.17
C GLN A 88 -9.33 14.41 -21.36
N ASN A 89 -10.04 14.76 -22.42
CA ASN A 89 -11.33 14.14 -22.73
C ASN A 89 -11.21 12.63 -23.04
N LYS A 90 -10.03 12.21 -23.51
CA LYS A 90 -9.72 10.81 -23.85
C LYS A 90 -8.25 10.51 -23.53
N PRO A 91 -7.89 10.23 -22.27
CA PRO A 91 -6.51 9.93 -21.91
C PRO A 91 -6.04 8.64 -22.60
N SER A 92 -4.76 8.57 -22.92
CA SER A 92 -4.15 7.35 -23.48
C SER A 92 -4.16 6.23 -22.45
N ILE A 93 -4.64 5.04 -22.84
CA ILE A 93 -4.59 3.85 -21.98
C ILE A 93 -3.15 3.47 -21.62
N ASN A 94 -2.21 3.65 -22.55
CA ASN A 94 -0.79 3.37 -22.31
C ASN A 94 -0.21 4.32 -21.25
N ALA A 95 -0.60 5.61 -21.29
CA ALA A 95 -0.17 6.58 -20.28
C ALA A 95 -0.72 6.24 -18.89
N LEU A 96 -2.01 5.89 -18.81
CA LEU A 96 -2.64 5.43 -17.57
C LEU A 96 -1.99 4.15 -17.03
N GLN A 97 -1.71 3.18 -17.91
CA GLN A 97 -1.07 1.93 -17.51
C GLN A 97 0.35 2.17 -16.99
N GLN A 98 1.15 3.02 -17.63
CA GLN A 98 2.49 3.39 -17.16
C GLN A 98 2.44 4.10 -15.81
N LEU A 99 1.43 4.94 -15.57
CA LEU A 99 1.25 5.61 -14.29
C LEU A 99 0.87 4.63 -13.19
N LEU A 100 -0.11 3.76 -13.47
CA LEU A 100 -0.59 2.73 -12.54
C LEU A 100 0.49 1.71 -12.21
N SER A 101 1.36 1.34 -13.16
CA SER A 101 2.48 0.43 -12.86
C SER A 101 3.48 1.05 -11.88
N LYS A 102 3.76 2.37 -12.00
CA LYS A 102 4.61 3.08 -11.04
C LYS A 102 3.99 3.09 -9.64
N ILE A 103 2.67 3.26 -9.55
CA ILE A 103 1.94 3.19 -8.28
C ILE A 103 2.01 1.76 -7.71
N ASP A 104 1.78 0.73 -8.52
CA ASP A 104 1.82 -0.67 -8.10
C ASP A 104 3.18 -1.08 -7.50
N ASP A 105 4.28 -0.48 -7.96
CA ASP A 105 5.64 -0.76 -7.47
C ASP A 105 6.01 -0.02 -6.16
N MET A 106 5.19 0.93 -5.72
CA MET A 106 5.38 1.69 -4.48
C MET A 106 5.11 0.82 -3.23
N PRO A 107 5.75 1.12 -2.08
CA PRO A 107 6.56 2.31 -1.75
C PRO A 107 8.08 2.18 -1.95
N HIS A 108 8.57 1.11 -2.59
CA HIS A 108 10.02 0.90 -2.81
C HIS A 108 10.89 0.90 -1.52
N PHE A 109 10.39 0.45 -0.37
CA PHE A 109 11.16 0.35 0.89
C PHE A 109 12.53 -0.34 0.79
N TYR A 110 12.78 -1.19 -0.21
CA TYR A 110 14.14 -1.72 -0.48
C TYR A 110 15.18 -0.62 -0.73
N GLN A 111 14.77 0.58 -1.14
CA GLN A 111 15.65 1.74 -1.29
C GLN A 111 16.09 2.31 0.08
N ALA A 112 15.35 1.99 1.15
CA ALA A 112 15.66 2.29 2.53
C ALA A 112 16.36 1.13 3.26
N ARG A 113 17.00 0.20 2.54
CA ARG A 113 17.62 -1.02 3.11
C ARG A 113 18.62 -0.78 4.23
N HIS A 114 19.26 0.39 4.29
CA HIS A 114 20.11 0.74 5.43
C HIS A 114 19.33 0.81 6.76
N LEU A 115 18.03 1.13 6.72
CA LEU A 115 17.14 1.11 7.89
C LEU A 115 16.76 -0.31 8.31
N SER A 116 16.64 -1.26 7.37
CA SER A 116 16.32 -2.65 7.69
C SER A 116 17.46 -3.36 8.45
N TYR A 117 18.70 -2.88 8.35
CA TYR A 117 19.81 -3.31 9.21
C TYR A 117 19.58 -2.98 10.69
N LYS A 118 18.94 -1.86 11.01
CA LYS A 118 18.57 -1.54 12.41
C LYS A 118 17.53 -2.52 12.94
N MET A 119 16.54 -2.86 12.12
CA MET A 119 15.56 -3.88 12.47
C MET A 119 16.14 -5.28 12.58
N ALA A 120 17.21 -5.59 11.82
CA ALA A 120 17.92 -6.85 11.98
C ALA A 120 18.55 -6.97 13.39
N ALA A 121 19.01 -5.88 14.00
CA ALA A 121 19.51 -5.90 15.37
C ALA A 121 18.38 -6.24 16.38
N VAL A 122 17.20 -5.65 16.20
CA VAL A 122 16.01 -6.00 17.01
C VAL A 122 15.67 -7.48 16.81
N GLY A 123 15.54 -7.93 15.56
CA GLY A 123 15.25 -9.31 15.22
C GLY A 123 16.24 -10.31 15.83
N ARG A 124 17.54 -10.02 15.79
CA ARG A 124 18.58 -10.87 16.39
C ARG A 124 18.49 -10.94 17.91
N SER A 125 18.00 -9.87 18.55
CA SER A 125 17.85 -9.80 20.01
C SER A 125 16.58 -10.48 20.53
N LEU A 126 15.67 -10.93 19.66
CA LEU A 126 14.43 -11.58 20.09
C LEU A 126 14.72 -12.92 20.75
N ASN A 127 14.10 -13.16 21.90
CA ASN A 127 14.16 -14.46 22.57
C ASN A 127 13.14 -15.45 21.96
N ARG A 128 13.22 -16.72 22.35
CA ARG A 128 12.34 -17.78 21.81
C ARG A 128 10.84 -17.51 22.06
N HIS A 129 10.49 -16.93 23.20
CA HIS A 129 9.12 -16.58 23.54
C HIS A 129 8.59 -15.48 22.59
N GLN A 130 9.36 -14.41 22.42
CA GLN A 130 9.06 -13.32 21.50
C GLN A 130 8.90 -13.79 20.05
N ILE A 131 9.79 -14.69 19.59
CA ILE A 131 9.68 -15.30 18.25
C ILE A 131 8.38 -16.13 18.11
N SER A 132 7.98 -16.84 19.17
CA SER A 132 6.72 -17.60 19.19
C SER A 132 5.49 -16.67 19.14
N GLN A 133 5.49 -15.57 19.88
CA GLN A 133 4.43 -14.56 19.83
C GLN A 133 4.29 -13.98 18.43
N LEU A 134 5.40 -13.61 17.82
CA LEU A 134 5.43 -13.09 16.45
C LEU A 134 4.84 -14.09 15.44
N ALA A 135 5.22 -15.37 15.56
CA ALA A 135 4.68 -16.43 14.70
C ALA A 135 3.16 -16.60 14.87
N LYS A 136 2.66 -16.56 16.12
CA LYS A 136 1.22 -16.64 16.41
C LYS A 136 0.47 -15.42 15.87
N SER A 137 1.01 -14.21 16.03
CA SER A 137 0.43 -12.98 15.48
C SER A 137 0.32 -13.06 13.96
N GLN A 138 1.36 -13.55 13.26
CA GLN A 138 1.32 -13.73 11.81
C GLN A 138 0.30 -14.79 11.37
N GLN A 139 0.19 -15.90 12.10
CA GLN A 139 -0.80 -16.93 11.81
C GLN A 139 -2.23 -16.39 11.96
N ARG A 140 -2.50 -15.65 13.04
CA ARG A 140 -3.80 -14.99 13.27
C ARG A 140 -4.13 -14.01 12.14
N LYS A 141 -3.20 -13.12 11.78
CA LYS A 141 -3.39 -12.15 10.68
C LYS A 141 -3.69 -12.87 9.35
N TYR A 142 -3.00 -13.97 9.06
CA TYR A 142 -3.27 -14.79 7.87
C TYR A 142 -4.68 -15.40 7.90
N GLU A 143 -5.12 -15.93 9.05
CA GLU A 143 -6.47 -16.52 9.18
C GLU A 143 -7.57 -15.47 9.04
N GLU A 144 -7.41 -14.31 9.67
CA GLU A 144 -8.33 -13.17 9.56
C GLU A 144 -8.46 -12.70 8.10
N GLU A 145 -7.32 -12.55 7.40
CA GLU A 145 -7.32 -12.13 6.01
C GLU A 145 -7.89 -13.20 5.07
N ARG A 146 -7.57 -14.47 5.30
CA ARG A 146 -8.13 -15.59 4.55
C ARG A 146 -9.65 -15.64 4.67
N LEU A 147 -10.19 -15.43 5.87
CA LEU A 147 -11.63 -15.36 6.13
C LEU A 147 -12.25 -14.13 5.46
N SER A 148 -11.56 -12.99 5.48
CA SER A 148 -12.01 -11.78 4.77
C SER A 148 -12.14 -12.05 3.27
N ILE A 149 -11.12 -12.65 2.63
CA ILE A 149 -11.13 -12.98 1.21
C ILE A 149 -12.27 -13.97 0.89
N SER A 150 -12.50 -14.98 1.72
CA SER A 150 -13.60 -15.95 1.49
C SER A 150 -14.97 -15.31 1.55
N ASN A 151 -15.14 -14.28 2.37
CA ASN A 151 -16.42 -13.62 2.58
C ASN A 151 -16.72 -12.53 1.53
N HIS A 152 -15.72 -12.06 0.79
CA HIS A 152 -15.86 -10.94 -0.15
C HIS A 152 -15.53 -11.34 -1.59
N HIS A 153 -16.47 -11.07 -2.48
CA HIS A 153 -16.25 -11.23 -3.91
C HIS A 153 -15.46 -10.02 -4.47
N LEU A 154 -14.31 -10.29 -5.11
CA LEU A 154 -13.38 -9.25 -5.59
C LEU A 154 -14.07 -8.14 -6.38
N ALA A 155 -14.99 -8.48 -7.28
CA ALA A 155 -15.65 -7.48 -8.12
C ALA A 155 -16.55 -6.53 -7.31
N MET A 156 -17.16 -7.01 -6.22
CA MET A 156 -17.98 -6.17 -5.33
C MET A 156 -17.09 -5.27 -4.48
N GLU A 157 -16.04 -5.85 -3.88
CA GLU A 157 -15.05 -5.10 -3.09
C GLU A 157 -14.42 -3.98 -3.93
N THR A 158 -13.95 -4.29 -5.16
CA THR A 158 -13.39 -3.31 -6.09
C THR A 158 -14.36 -2.17 -6.41
N LYS A 159 -15.64 -2.50 -6.65
CA LYS A 159 -16.67 -1.51 -6.94
C LYS A 159 -16.88 -0.59 -5.74
N ASP A 160 -17.02 -1.15 -4.55
CA ASP A 160 -17.28 -0.40 -3.32
C ASP A 160 -16.11 0.50 -2.96
N ASP A 161 -14.87 0.00 -3.08
CA ASP A 161 -13.65 0.76 -2.82
C ASP A 161 -13.47 1.91 -3.79
N LEU A 162 -13.71 1.68 -5.09
CA LEU A 162 -13.66 2.76 -6.09
C LEU A 162 -14.77 3.78 -5.87
N THR A 163 -15.97 3.35 -5.51
CA THR A 163 -17.08 4.27 -5.22
C THR A 163 -16.74 5.16 -4.02
N LYS A 164 -16.23 4.57 -2.93
CA LYS A 164 -15.76 5.31 -1.75
C LYS A 164 -14.63 6.25 -2.13
N LEU A 165 -13.67 5.80 -2.93
CA LEU A 165 -12.55 6.61 -3.38
C LEU A 165 -13.02 7.85 -4.17
N PHE A 166 -13.90 7.67 -5.16
CA PHE A 166 -14.40 8.79 -5.96
C PHE A 166 -15.21 9.76 -5.10
N SER A 167 -16.10 9.25 -4.24
CA SER A 167 -16.84 10.09 -3.30
C SER A 167 -15.91 10.88 -2.38
N PHE A 168 -14.87 10.22 -1.90
CA PHE A 168 -13.87 10.79 -1.01
C PHE A 168 -13.09 11.97 -1.64
N ILE A 169 -12.75 11.86 -2.93
CA ILE A 169 -12.13 12.93 -3.71
C ILE A 169 -13.15 13.94 -4.28
N GLY A 170 -14.42 13.82 -3.88
CA GLY A 170 -15.52 14.76 -4.17
C GLY A 170 -16.35 14.42 -5.41
N VAL A 171 -16.03 13.35 -6.14
CA VAL A 171 -16.73 12.95 -7.35
C VAL A 171 -17.83 11.93 -7.02
N THR A 172 -19.09 12.34 -7.18
CA THR A 172 -20.21 11.38 -7.11
C THR A 172 -20.38 10.70 -8.46
N LEU A 173 -20.35 9.37 -8.47
CA LEU A 173 -20.54 8.57 -9.68
C LEU A 173 -22.03 8.43 -10.02
N ASN A 174 -22.39 8.61 -11.30
CA ASN A 174 -23.74 8.39 -11.79
C ASN A 174 -24.00 6.90 -12.14
N ALA A 175 -25.23 6.56 -12.53
CA ALA A 175 -25.62 5.19 -12.84
C ALA A 175 -24.77 4.54 -13.97
N GLU A 176 -24.42 5.30 -15.00
CA GLU A 176 -23.58 4.83 -16.11
C GLU A 176 -22.16 4.49 -15.62
N GLN A 177 -21.57 5.38 -14.82
CA GLN A 177 -20.24 5.21 -14.22
C GLN A 177 -20.20 4.02 -13.25
N MET A 178 -21.27 3.83 -12.46
CA MET A 178 -21.44 2.67 -11.60
C MET A 178 -21.56 1.36 -12.38
N GLN A 179 -22.16 1.40 -13.57
CA GLN A 179 -22.22 0.25 -14.47
C GLN A 179 -20.87 -0.08 -15.10
N ILE A 180 -20.07 0.94 -15.44
CA ILE A 180 -18.67 0.77 -15.88
C ILE A 180 -17.87 0.05 -14.80
N LEU A 181 -17.94 0.51 -13.54
CA LEU A 181 -17.28 -0.15 -12.40
C LEU A 181 -17.68 -1.63 -12.30
N THR A 182 -18.99 -1.89 -12.30
CA THR A 182 -19.52 -3.26 -12.15
C THR A 182 -19.07 -4.17 -13.29
N THR A 183 -19.02 -3.64 -14.52
CA THR A 183 -18.66 -4.42 -15.71
C THR A 183 -17.17 -4.73 -15.75
N GLU A 184 -16.32 -3.74 -15.51
CA GLU A 184 -14.87 -3.92 -15.59
C GLU A 184 -14.31 -4.67 -14.37
N ALA A 185 -14.88 -4.48 -13.17
CA ALA A 185 -14.44 -5.20 -11.98
C ALA A 185 -14.63 -6.73 -12.10
N LYS A 186 -15.64 -7.19 -12.85
CA LYS A 186 -15.86 -8.63 -13.13
C LYS A 186 -14.77 -9.25 -14.02
N ARG A 187 -13.96 -8.42 -14.69
CA ARG A 187 -12.87 -8.89 -15.57
C ARG A 187 -11.54 -9.04 -14.81
N LEU A 188 -11.51 -8.68 -13.52
CA LEU A 188 -10.34 -8.86 -12.68
C LEU A 188 -10.21 -10.34 -12.29
N HIS A 189 -8.99 -10.84 -12.36
CA HIS A 189 -8.61 -12.14 -11.84
C HIS A 189 -8.38 -12.05 -10.33
N ASP A 190 -9.02 -12.93 -9.57
CA ASP A 190 -8.75 -13.02 -8.15
C ASP A 190 -7.41 -13.71 -7.88
N ILE A 191 -6.45 -12.92 -7.42
CA ILE A 191 -5.11 -13.36 -7.03
C ILE A 191 -4.83 -13.17 -5.54
N ARG A 192 -5.83 -12.73 -4.76
CA ARG A 192 -5.67 -12.37 -3.33
C ARG A 192 -5.16 -13.56 -2.51
N TYR A 193 -5.68 -14.76 -2.77
CA TYR A 193 -5.17 -15.99 -2.12
C TYR A 193 -3.72 -16.30 -2.49
N ALA A 194 -3.32 -16.13 -3.75
CA ALA A 194 -1.95 -16.39 -4.19
C ALA A 194 -0.96 -15.41 -3.53
N GLU A 195 -1.37 -14.15 -3.40
CA GLU A 195 -0.61 -13.11 -2.69
C GLU A 195 -0.48 -13.44 -1.20
N LEU A 196 -1.59 -13.83 -0.55
CA LEU A 196 -1.62 -14.21 0.86
C LEU A 196 -0.75 -15.44 1.16
N GLU A 197 -0.76 -16.46 0.30
CA GLU A 197 0.12 -17.64 0.45
C GLU A 197 1.60 -17.29 0.30
N ALA A 198 1.92 -16.41 -0.65
CA ALA A 198 3.30 -15.97 -0.86
C ALA A 198 3.80 -15.07 0.28
N GLU A 199 2.92 -14.25 0.88
CA GLU A 199 3.21 -13.53 2.13
C GLU A 199 3.46 -14.52 3.28
N LYS A 200 2.58 -15.50 3.48
CA LYS A 200 2.75 -16.54 4.52
C LYS A 200 4.09 -17.26 4.40
N LYS A 201 4.49 -17.62 3.18
CA LYS A 201 5.81 -18.23 2.91
C LYS A 201 6.96 -17.30 3.32
N SER A 202 6.88 -16.02 2.98
CA SER A 202 7.90 -15.02 3.31
C SER A 202 7.99 -14.80 4.83
N ASN A 203 6.84 -14.68 5.51
CA ASN A 203 6.76 -14.60 6.97
C ASN A 203 7.36 -15.84 7.64
N HIS A 204 7.07 -17.03 7.12
CA HIS A 204 7.67 -18.27 7.63
C HIS A 204 9.20 -18.25 7.51
N GLN A 205 9.74 -17.83 6.36
CA GLN A 205 11.18 -17.69 6.16
C GLN A 205 11.81 -16.70 7.15
N LEU A 206 11.14 -15.58 7.42
CA LEU A 206 11.59 -14.61 8.42
C LEU A 206 11.61 -15.24 9.83
N ILE A 207 10.54 -15.92 10.24
CA ILE A 207 10.48 -16.60 11.53
C ILE A 207 11.58 -17.66 11.66
N GLN A 208 11.87 -18.43 10.61
CA GLN A 208 12.97 -19.41 10.64
C GLN A 208 14.33 -18.73 10.78
N LEU A 209 14.54 -17.60 10.11
CA LEU A 209 15.76 -16.82 10.25
C LEU A 209 15.93 -16.29 11.68
N LEU A 210 14.86 -15.78 12.30
CA LEU A 210 14.86 -15.28 13.67
C LEU A 210 15.28 -16.35 14.70
N LYS A 211 14.98 -17.64 14.42
CA LYS A 211 15.43 -18.77 15.26
C LYS A 211 16.94 -19.07 15.15
N GLN A 212 17.64 -18.43 14.22
CA GLN A 212 19.07 -18.63 13.94
C GLN A 212 19.87 -17.32 14.10
N PRO A 213 19.88 -16.67 15.28
CA PRO A 213 20.47 -15.34 15.47
C PRO A 213 21.99 -15.29 15.18
N ASN A 214 22.67 -16.43 15.35
CA ASN A 214 24.11 -16.60 15.12
C ASN A 214 24.47 -16.91 13.65
N ASN A 215 23.49 -16.94 12.74
CA ASN A 215 23.75 -17.14 11.31
C ASN A 215 24.64 -15.98 10.79
N PRO A 216 25.82 -16.25 10.19
CA PRO A 216 26.70 -15.20 9.68
C PRO A 216 26.02 -14.29 8.64
N GLN A 217 25.02 -14.82 7.92
CA GLN A 217 24.25 -14.11 6.91
C GLN A 217 22.94 -13.49 7.45
N PHE A 218 22.74 -13.47 8.77
CA PHE A 218 21.48 -13.05 9.38
C PHE A 218 21.06 -11.66 8.94
N VAL A 219 21.93 -10.64 9.03
CA VAL A 219 21.58 -9.26 8.68
C VAL A 219 21.22 -9.14 7.20
N ALA A 220 22.02 -9.74 6.32
CA ALA A 220 21.80 -9.69 4.89
C ALA A 220 20.46 -10.35 4.49
N ARG A 221 20.19 -11.54 5.02
CA ARG A 221 18.95 -12.29 4.79
C ARG A 221 17.73 -11.64 5.44
N PHE A 222 17.91 -11.08 6.65
CA PHE A 222 16.84 -10.35 7.35
C PHE A 222 16.39 -9.19 6.50
N SER A 223 17.34 -8.37 6.04
CA SER A 223 17.05 -7.20 5.21
C SER A 223 16.36 -7.61 3.92
N GLN A 224 16.82 -8.69 3.26
CA GLN A 224 16.15 -9.20 2.07
C GLN A 224 14.69 -9.59 2.33
N LEU A 225 14.40 -10.28 3.44
CA LEU A 225 13.05 -10.72 3.78
C LEU A 225 12.17 -9.58 4.29
N TRP A 226 12.77 -8.61 4.97
CA TRP A 226 12.12 -7.42 5.52
C TRP A 226 11.74 -6.43 4.42
N ASP A 227 12.62 -6.25 3.44
CA ASP A 227 12.46 -5.30 2.32
C ASP A 227 11.68 -5.89 1.14
N MET A 228 11.20 -7.14 1.24
CA MET A 228 10.50 -7.82 0.15
C MET A 228 9.14 -7.17 -0.11
N ASN A 229 9.14 -6.16 -1.00
CA ASN A 229 8.01 -5.34 -1.40
C ASN A 229 6.96 -6.00 -2.29
N LYS A 230 7.19 -7.23 -2.78
CA LYS A 230 6.19 -8.01 -3.53
C LYS A 230 6.32 -9.49 -3.18
N PRO A 231 5.24 -10.21 -2.84
CA PRO A 231 5.26 -11.66 -2.80
C PRO A 231 5.74 -12.21 -4.15
N LYS A 232 6.60 -13.23 -4.12
CA LYS A 232 7.02 -13.94 -5.33
C LYS A 232 5.87 -14.83 -5.80
N LEU A 233 5.08 -14.32 -6.73
CA LEU A 233 3.98 -15.06 -7.37
C LEU A 233 4.50 -16.11 -8.35
N SER A 234 3.65 -17.10 -8.65
CA SER A 234 3.86 -18.01 -9.76
C SER A 234 3.85 -17.24 -11.10
N THR A 235 4.44 -17.81 -12.16
CA THR A 235 4.38 -17.19 -13.50
C THR A 235 2.93 -16.95 -13.95
N ALA A 236 2.02 -17.88 -13.65
CA ALA A 236 0.61 -17.76 -14.00
C ALA A 236 -0.07 -16.60 -13.23
N ASP A 237 0.18 -16.46 -11.93
CA ASP A 237 -0.44 -15.40 -11.14
C ASP A 237 0.22 -14.03 -11.40
N ALA A 238 1.50 -14.00 -11.76
CA ALA A 238 2.16 -12.78 -12.25
C ALA A 238 1.53 -12.30 -13.57
N GLN A 239 1.19 -13.20 -14.49
CA GLN A 239 0.46 -12.86 -15.71
C GLN A 239 -0.94 -12.33 -15.41
N LYS A 240 -1.68 -12.95 -14.48
CA LYS A 240 -2.99 -12.44 -14.02
C LYS A 240 -2.87 -11.05 -13.41
N ARG A 241 -1.84 -10.78 -12.59
CA ARG A 241 -1.59 -9.45 -12.04
C ARG A 241 -1.36 -8.43 -13.15
N GLN A 242 -0.56 -8.76 -14.16
CA GLN A 242 -0.35 -7.88 -15.31
C GLN A 242 -1.66 -7.63 -16.10
N GLN A 243 -2.50 -8.65 -16.26
CA GLN A 243 -3.83 -8.51 -16.87
C GLN A 243 -4.73 -7.59 -16.03
N ASN A 244 -4.74 -7.75 -14.71
CA ASN A 244 -5.48 -6.88 -13.78
C ASN A 244 -5.04 -5.42 -13.92
N GLN A 245 -3.73 -5.14 -14.00
CA GLN A 245 -3.23 -3.77 -14.21
C GLN A 245 -3.77 -3.15 -15.51
N ARG A 246 -3.82 -3.92 -16.61
CA ARG A 246 -4.39 -3.46 -17.88
C ARG A 246 -5.90 -3.23 -17.79
N THR A 247 -6.63 -4.15 -17.15
CA THR A 247 -8.07 -4.02 -16.91
C THR A 247 -8.37 -2.79 -16.06
N PHE A 248 -7.57 -2.52 -15.03
CA PHE A 248 -7.73 -1.35 -14.18
C PHE A 248 -7.44 -0.04 -14.94
N ALA A 249 -6.39 -0.01 -15.77
CA ALA A 249 -6.13 1.14 -16.64
C ALA A 249 -7.29 1.43 -17.60
N LEU A 250 -7.88 0.38 -18.19
CA LEU A 250 -9.06 0.48 -19.04
C LEU A 250 -10.29 0.99 -18.26
N LEU A 251 -10.52 0.48 -17.05
CA LEU A 251 -11.59 0.93 -16.16
C LEU A 251 -11.46 2.43 -15.90
N ILE A 252 -10.29 2.89 -15.46
CA ILE A 252 -10.04 4.31 -15.16
C ILE A 252 -10.21 5.17 -16.42
N GLN A 253 -9.74 4.70 -17.58
CA GLN A 253 -9.95 5.40 -18.84
C GLN A 253 -11.44 5.58 -19.16
N LYS A 254 -12.23 4.50 -19.06
CA LYS A 254 -13.67 4.53 -19.33
C LYS A 254 -14.40 5.48 -18.39
N LEU A 255 -14.03 5.52 -17.12
CA LEU A 255 -14.58 6.48 -16.16
C LEU A 255 -14.22 7.93 -16.53
N ILE A 256 -12.97 8.22 -16.87
CA ILE A 256 -12.56 9.58 -17.24
C ILE A 256 -13.31 10.07 -18.48
N ILE A 257 -13.51 9.19 -19.47
CA ILE A 257 -14.28 9.50 -20.69
C ILE A 257 -15.74 9.78 -20.36
N SER A 258 -16.34 9.04 -19.42
CA SER A 258 -17.75 9.22 -19.04
C SER A 258 -18.00 10.33 -18.02
N PHE A 259 -16.95 10.97 -17.48
CA PHE A 259 -17.11 12.11 -16.58
C PHE A 259 -17.66 13.34 -17.32
N SER A 260 -18.49 14.12 -16.63
CA SER A 260 -18.84 15.47 -17.08
C SER A 260 -17.62 16.40 -17.01
N VAL A 261 -17.72 17.59 -17.62
CA VAL A 261 -16.67 18.61 -17.53
C VAL A 261 -16.43 19.00 -16.06
N GLU A 262 -17.50 19.14 -15.29
CA GLU A 262 -17.48 19.46 -13.87
C GLU A 262 -16.78 18.35 -13.07
N GLN A 263 -17.17 17.09 -13.27
CA GLN A 263 -16.54 15.94 -12.60
C GLN A 263 -15.04 15.85 -12.91
N ARG A 264 -14.63 16.03 -14.18
CA ARG A 264 -13.21 16.05 -14.57
C ARG A 264 -12.45 17.18 -13.90
N ASN A 265 -13.00 18.39 -13.89
CA ASN A 265 -12.38 19.54 -13.26
C ASN A 265 -12.24 19.35 -11.75
N GLN A 266 -13.28 18.85 -11.09
CA GLN A 266 -13.26 18.56 -9.66
C GLN A 266 -12.20 17.51 -9.31
N LEU A 267 -12.18 16.40 -10.03
CA LEU A 267 -11.17 15.34 -9.84
C LEU A 267 -9.75 15.87 -10.05
N ALA A 268 -9.51 16.56 -11.17
CA ALA A 268 -8.19 17.10 -11.49
C ALA A 268 -7.72 18.11 -10.44
N ASN A 269 -8.60 18.99 -9.97
CA ASN A 269 -8.25 19.97 -8.94
C ASN A 269 -7.95 19.29 -7.59
N LYS A 270 -8.69 18.25 -7.23
CA LYS A 270 -8.43 17.48 -6.00
C LYS A 270 -7.09 16.75 -6.07
N LEU A 271 -6.81 16.09 -7.20
CA LEU A 271 -5.52 15.42 -7.44
C LEU A 271 -4.36 16.42 -7.41
N PHE A 272 -4.54 17.62 -7.97
CA PHE A 272 -3.54 18.69 -7.90
C PHE A 272 -3.33 19.20 -6.47
N SER A 273 -4.40 19.33 -5.68
CA SER A 273 -4.30 19.67 -4.25
C SER A 273 -3.51 18.61 -3.47
N ILE A 274 -3.80 17.32 -3.68
CA ILE A 274 -3.06 16.22 -3.06
C ILE A 274 -1.58 16.27 -3.45
N SER A 275 -1.29 16.49 -4.74
CA SER A 275 0.07 16.68 -5.25
C SER A 275 0.79 17.82 -4.53
N HIS A 276 0.14 18.96 -4.34
CA HIS A 276 0.70 20.10 -3.63
C HIS A 276 0.97 19.78 -2.16
N THR A 277 0.02 19.13 -1.46
CA THR A 277 0.21 18.73 -0.05
C THR A 277 1.37 17.75 0.12
N PHE A 278 1.53 16.78 -0.80
CA PHE A 278 2.71 15.90 -0.77
C PHE A 278 4.01 16.68 -0.99
N SER A 279 4.02 17.67 -1.88
CA SER A 279 5.20 18.52 -2.08
C SER A 279 5.52 19.38 -0.86
N GLU A 280 4.52 19.93 -0.18
CA GLU A 280 4.73 20.68 1.06
C GLU A 280 5.32 19.80 2.15
N MET A 281 4.68 18.66 2.42
CA MET A 281 5.15 17.70 3.43
C MET A 281 6.55 17.18 3.14
N ALA A 282 6.98 17.09 1.86
CA ALA A 282 8.33 16.67 1.53
C ALA A 282 9.42 17.67 2.00
N ASN A 283 9.05 18.94 2.21
CA ASN A 283 9.94 20.03 2.60
C ASN A 283 9.83 20.41 4.09
N GLU A 284 9.02 19.70 4.88
CA GLU A 284 8.84 19.83 6.35
C GLU A 284 9.74 18.86 7.13
#